data_AF-R1FHX3-F1
#
_entry.id   AF-R1FHX3-F1
#
_cell.length_a   1.000
_cell.length_b   1.000
_cell.length_c   1.000
_cell.angle_alpha   90.00
_cell.angle_beta   90.00
_cell.angle_gamma   90.00
#
_symmetry.space_group_name_H-M   'P 1'
#
loop_
_entity.id
_entity.type
_entity.pdbx_description
1 polymer ?
#
loop_
_entity_poly.entity_id
_entity_poly.type
_entity_poly.pdbx_seq_one_letter_code
_entity_poly.pdbx_strand_id
1 'polypeptide(L)'
;MGVLFAAFACLTLMDAMWVDEALHERLALEGMMMAVSMLLLTALFECFSLSSVRHLRSMAGGKDLYQQGWWCNLYNAILIGVPMYVSVCSFPNFFIRRGAGPGGVEWSAGSLDVGEVTVTVLLHSLVYYLFHAAFHKVPGLFFVHQFHHRFRGRSVSPSTALAVSPLEFLLAYITAFGPGMVLFKPSRATLQASLVVVMGLNLLMHFPPVEDASRWLPRILVGTADHLSHHKHPGHKFSGHTLSYDYFAERLQLRALLPRPRPLCATVAQPRAGAGACQMRGEGPRRSLNGDYIVSGLRRGPVWPRTARHVKLGLRMMKPPDCSPVSVRQANLA
;
A
#
# COMPACT_ATOMS: atom_id res chain seq x y z
N MET A 1 1.35 13.47 8.65
CA MET A 1 1.71 12.12 9.17
C MET A 1 1.42 12.00 10.66
N GLY A 2 1.96 12.87 11.52
CA GLY A 2 1.74 12.78 12.98
C GLY A 2 0.28 12.74 13.42
N VAL A 3 -0.61 13.54 12.79
CA VAL A 3 -2.04 13.59 13.17
C VAL A 3 -2.81 12.31 12.83
N LEU A 4 -2.61 11.74 11.64
CA LEU A 4 -3.24 10.46 11.26
C LEU A 4 -2.73 9.30 12.11
N PHE A 5 -1.43 9.31 12.42
CA PHE A 5 -0.81 8.30 13.28
C PHE A 5 -1.30 8.43 14.74
N ALA A 6 -1.50 9.66 15.22
CA ALA A 6 -2.07 9.93 16.55
C ALA A 6 -3.55 9.54 16.62
N ALA A 7 -4.35 9.86 15.61
CA ALA A 7 -5.75 9.44 15.53
C ALA A 7 -5.87 7.91 15.49
N PHE A 8 -4.98 7.25 14.73
CA PHE A 8 -4.88 5.79 14.71
C PHE A 8 -4.48 5.21 16.07
N ALA A 9 -3.41 5.74 16.69
CA ALA A 9 -2.98 5.30 18.02
C ALA A 9 -4.08 5.50 19.08
N CYS A 10 -4.81 6.61 19.01
CA CYS A 10 -5.97 6.86 19.86
C CYS A 10 -7.09 5.85 19.62
N LEU A 11 -7.44 5.54 18.36
CA LEU A 11 -8.45 4.53 18.05
C LEU A 11 -8.03 3.15 18.55
N THR A 12 -6.78 2.72 18.34
CA THR A 12 -6.30 1.43 18.83
C THR A 12 -6.22 1.35 20.35
N LEU A 13 -5.88 2.46 21.02
CA LEU A 13 -5.88 2.53 22.48
C LEU A 13 -7.31 2.49 23.04
N MET A 14 -8.25 3.18 22.40
CA MET A 14 -9.67 3.12 22.76
C MET A 14 -10.23 1.71 22.58
N ASP A 15 -9.83 1.02 21.50
CA ASP A 15 -10.16 -0.37 21.21
C ASP A 15 -9.69 -1.32 22.32
N ALA A 16 -8.41 -1.21 22.71
CA ALA A 16 -7.82 -2.05 23.74
C ALA A 16 -8.47 -1.85 25.12
N MET A 17 -9.18 -0.74 25.34
CA MET A 17 -9.88 -0.46 26.58
C MET A 17 -11.32 -0.96 26.61
N TRP A 18 -11.93 -1.26 25.46
CA TRP A 18 -13.38 -1.53 25.35
C TRP A 18 -13.74 -2.94 24.88
N VAL A 19 -12.77 -3.70 24.39
CA VAL A 19 -12.99 -5.02 23.80
C VAL A 19 -12.51 -6.12 24.75
N ASP A 20 -13.33 -7.16 24.91
CA ASP A 20 -12.94 -8.40 25.57
C ASP A 20 -11.67 -8.98 24.93
N GLU A 21 -10.69 -9.34 25.74
CA GLU A 21 -9.38 -9.87 25.30
C GLU A 21 -9.56 -11.05 24.33
N ALA A 22 -10.51 -11.95 24.62
CA ALA A 22 -10.81 -13.09 23.77
C ALA A 22 -11.36 -12.69 22.38
N LEU A 23 -12.13 -11.61 22.30
CA LEU A 23 -12.58 -11.07 21.02
C LEU A 23 -11.43 -10.41 20.26
N HIS A 24 -10.60 -9.64 20.96
CA HIS A 24 -9.44 -8.98 20.36
C HIS A 24 -8.49 -10.00 19.72
N GLU A 25 -8.16 -11.08 20.44
CA GLU A 25 -7.32 -12.17 19.93
C GLU A 25 -7.93 -12.83 18.68
N ARG A 26 -9.24 -13.08 18.69
CA ARG A 26 -9.95 -13.65 17.54
C ARG A 26 -9.90 -12.72 16.32
N LEU A 27 -10.16 -11.42 16.52
CA LEU A 27 -10.11 -10.44 15.43
C LEU A 27 -8.68 -10.27 14.89
N ALA A 28 -7.67 -10.31 15.76
CA ALA A 28 -6.27 -10.26 15.37
C ALA A 28 -5.88 -11.49 14.54
N LEU A 29 -6.32 -12.69 14.94
CA LEU A 29 -6.12 -13.91 14.18
C LEU A 29 -6.78 -13.84 12.80
N GLU A 30 -8.02 -13.34 12.71
CA GLU A 30 -8.70 -13.15 11.42
C GLU A 30 -8.00 -12.15 10.52
N GLY A 31 -7.61 -10.99 11.05
CA GLY A 31 -6.81 -10.02 10.32
C GLY A 31 -5.50 -10.63 9.83
N MET A 32 -4.82 -11.42 10.66
CA MET A 32 -3.58 -12.11 10.29
C MET A 32 -3.81 -13.14 9.18
N MET A 33 -4.89 -13.94 9.25
CA MET A 33 -5.26 -14.87 8.19
C MET A 33 -5.46 -14.13 6.86
N MET A 34 -6.18 -13.01 6.86
CA MET A 34 -6.38 -12.19 5.66
C MET A 34 -5.05 -11.64 5.11
N ALA A 35 -4.18 -11.14 5.97
CA ALA A 35 -2.86 -10.62 5.58
C ALA A 35 -1.96 -11.72 4.99
N VAL A 36 -1.92 -12.90 5.61
CA VAL A 36 -1.14 -14.04 5.11
C VAL A 36 -1.71 -14.56 3.80
N SER A 37 -3.03 -14.70 3.68
CA SER A 37 -3.70 -15.09 2.43
C SER A 37 -3.38 -14.13 1.29
N MET A 38 -3.34 -12.82 1.54
CA MET A 38 -2.91 -11.81 0.57
C MET A 38 -1.48 -12.06 0.09
N LEU A 39 -0.55 -12.24 1.02
CA LEU A 39 0.86 -12.44 0.71
C LEU A 39 1.09 -13.74 -0.06
N LEU A 40 0.40 -14.82 0.33
CA LEU A 40 0.47 -16.11 -0.37
C LEU A 40 -0.12 -16.03 -1.78
N LEU A 41 -1.28 -15.39 -1.94
CA LEU A 41 -1.89 -15.21 -3.27
C LEU A 41 -1.00 -14.34 -4.17
N THR A 42 -0.40 -13.29 -3.61
CA THR A 42 0.59 -12.46 -4.30
C THR A 42 1.79 -13.29 -4.76
N ALA A 43 2.34 -14.12 -3.87
CA ALA A 43 3.47 -15.01 -4.19
C ALA A 43 3.11 -16.02 -5.28
N LEU A 44 1.90 -16.58 -5.23
CA LEU A 44 1.39 -17.48 -6.26
C LEU A 44 1.34 -16.79 -7.62
N PHE A 45 0.75 -15.59 -7.71
CA PHE A 45 0.68 -14.83 -8.95
C PHE A 45 2.09 -14.40 -9.44
N GLU A 46 3.00 -14.12 -8.51
CA GLU A 46 4.40 -13.79 -8.81
C GLU A 46 5.12 -14.94 -9.52
N CYS A 47 4.84 -16.20 -9.13
CA CYS A 47 5.39 -17.40 -9.78
C CYS A 47 5.00 -17.52 -11.26
N PHE A 48 3.89 -16.92 -11.68
CA PHE A 48 3.47 -16.85 -13.08
C PHE A 48 3.98 -15.59 -13.80
N SER A 49 4.61 -14.67 -13.07
CA SER A 49 5.10 -13.37 -13.58
C SER A 49 6.63 -13.27 -13.56
N LEU A 50 7.34 -14.41 -13.60
CA LEU A 50 8.80 -14.47 -13.46
C LEU A 50 9.56 -13.69 -14.53
N SER A 51 8.99 -13.53 -15.73
CA SER A 51 9.60 -12.70 -16.78
C SER A 51 9.71 -11.23 -16.35
N SER A 52 8.64 -10.66 -15.79
CA SER A 52 8.64 -9.30 -15.22
C SER A 52 9.61 -9.19 -14.04
N VAL A 53 9.66 -10.19 -13.16
CA VAL A 53 10.59 -10.22 -12.02
C VAL A 53 12.06 -10.23 -12.47
N ARG A 54 12.40 -11.10 -13.43
CA ARG A 54 13.75 -11.17 -13.99
C ARG A 54 14.14 -9.85 -14.65
N HIS A 55 13.21 -9.24 -15.40
CA HIS A 55 13.44 -7.94 -16.01
C HIS A 55 13.72 -6.87 -14.95
N LEU A 56 12.84 -6.72 -13.95
CA LEU A 56 13.03 -5.77 -12.85
C LEU A 56 14.39 -5.96 -12.17
N ARG A 57 14.72 -7.19 -11.79
CA ARG A 57 15.97 -7.50 -11.06
C ARG A 57 17.23 -7.29 -11.91
N SER A 58 17.11 -7.22 -13.23
CA SER A 58 18.22 -6.94 -14.14
C SER A 58 18.55 -5.44 -14.25
N MET A 59 17.60 -4.57 -13.89
CA MET A 59 17.81 -3.11 -13.90
C MET A 59 18.76 -2.67 -12.77
N ALA A 60 19.45 -1.55 -12.97
CA ALA A 60 20.28 -0.94 -11.93
C ALA A 60 19.44 -0.60 -10.67
N GLY A 61 19.82 -1.16 -9.52
CA GLY A 61 19.06 -1.04 -8.25
C GLY A 61 17.75 -1.86 -8.20
N GLY A 62 17.48 -2.67 -9.23
CA GLY A 62 16.22 -3.42 -9.36
C GLY A 62 16.02 -4.52 -8.32
N LYS A 63 17.11 -5.14 -7.83
CA LYS A 63 17.05 -6.13 -6.73
C LYS A 63 16.56 -5.49 -5.42
N ASP A 64 17.11 -4.32 -5.07
CA ASP A 64 16.73 -3.58 -3.88
C ASP A 64 15.29 -3.07 -4.00
N LEU A 65 14.89 -2.63 -5.19
CA LEU A 65 13.53 -2.18 -5.46
C LEU A 65 12.52 -3.33 -5.37
N TYR A 66 12.86 -4.51 -5.87
CA TYR A 66 12.05 -5.72 -5.72
C TYR A 66 11.88 -6.13 -4.25
N GLN A 67 12.96 -6.09 -3.47
CA GLN A 67 12.91 -6.37 -2.03
C GLN A 67 12.08 -5.33 -1.28
N GLN A 68 12.19 -4.05 -1.64
CA GLN A 68 11.32 -2.99 -1.11
C GLN A 68 9.84 -3.28 -1.39
N GLY A 69 9.51 -3.81 -2.57
CA GLY A 69 8.14 -4.19 -2.90
C GLY A 69 7.55 -5.20 -1.93
N TRP A 70 8.26 -6.31 -1.72
CA TRP A 70 7.85 -7.33 -0.73
C TRP A 70 7.79 -6.80 0.69
N TRP A 71 8.75 -5.97 1.09
CA TRP A 71 8.76 -5.37 2.42
C TRP A 71 7.56 -4.44 2.64
N CYS A 72 7.20 -3.63 1.64
CA CYS A 72 6.00 -2.80 1.69
C CYS A 72 4.72 -3.64 1.80
N ASN A 73 4.61 -4.74 1.05
CA ASN A 73 3.45 -5.63 1.16
C ASN A 73 3.33 -6.24 2.56
N LEU A 74 4.44 -6.75 3.11
CA LEU A 74 4.46 -7.29 4.48
C LEU A 74 4.09 -6.23 5.52
N TYR A 75 4.73 -5.06 5.43
CA TYR A 75 4.50 -3.95 6.36
C TYR A 75 3.05 -3.47 6.31
N ASN A 76 2.52 -3.22 5.11
CA ASN A 76 1.15 -2.75 4.93
C ASN A 76 0.13 -3.82 5.35
N ALA A 77 0.29 -5.07 4.94
CA ALA A 77 -0.67 -6.13 5.26
C ALA A 77 -0.69 -6.46 6.76
N ILE A 78 0.48 -6.64 7.37
CA ILE A 78 0.58 -7.09 8.77
C ILE A 78 0.51 -5.92 9.75
N LEU A 79 1.39 -4.93 9.61
CA LEU A 79 1.57 -3.89 10.63
C LEU A 79 0.52 -2.78 10.54
N ILE A 80 -0.14 -2.61 9.39
CA ILE A 80 -1.24 -1.66 9.23
C ILE A 80 -2.57 -2.40 9.07
N GLY A 81 -2.63 -3.39 8.18
CA GLY A 81 -3.86 -4.09 7.83
C GLY A 81 -4.48 -4.81 9.01
N VAL A 82 -3.71 -5.58 9.79
CA VAL A 82 -4.23 -6.32 10.95
C VAL A 82 -4.78 -5.38 12.03
N PRO A 83 -4.04 -4.36 12.52
CA PRO A 83 -4.60 -3.41 13.48
C PRO A 83 -5.84 -2.66 12.96
N MET A 84 -5.87 -2.29 11.68
CA MET A 84 -7.03 -1.62 11.09
C MET A 84 -8.24 -2.54 10.98
N TYR A 85 -8.04 -3.80 10.64
CA TYR A 85 -9.12 -4.80 10.63
C TYR A 85 -9.71 -4.99 12.04
N VAL A 86 -8.84 -5.13 13.05
CA VAL A 86 -9.27 -5.21 14.46
C VAL A 86 -10.06 -3.96 14.82
N SER A 87 -9.49 -2.77 14.60
CA SER A 87 -10.15 -1.49 14.90
C SER A 87 -11.55 -1.40 14.28
N VAL A 88 -11.68 -1.68 12.99
CA VAL A 88 -12.97 -1.63 12.29
C VAL A 88 -13.98 -2.63 12.89
N CYS A 89 -13.53 -3.84 13.22
CA CYS A 89 -14.40 -4.88 13.73
C CYS A 89 -14.73 -4.74 15.23
N SER A 90 -13.93 -4.00 15.98
CA SER A 90 -14.12 -3.71 17.40
C SER A 90 -15.12 -2.60 17.68
N PHE A 91 -15.49 -1.79 16.69
CA PHE A 91 -16.56 -0.78 16.78
C PHE A 91 -17.84 -1.23 16.08
N PRO A 92 -18.54 -2.26 16.59
CA PRO A 92 -19.81 -2.68 16.04
C PRO A 92 -20.84 -1.55 16.18
N ASN A 93 -21.77 -1.49 15.22
CA ASN A 93 -22.80 -0.46 15.03
C ASN A 93 -22.33 0.83 14.36
N PHE A 94 -21.02 1.12 14.35
CA PHE A 94 -20.48 2.22 13.55
C PHE A 94 -20.04 1.74 12.16
N PHE A 95 -19.14 0.75 12.09
CA PHE A 95 -18.60 0.26 10.82
C PHE A 95 -19.17 -1.09 10.36
N ILE A 96 -19.54 -1.97 11.30
CA ILE A 96 -20.04 -3.31 10.99
C ILE A 96 -21.30 -3.62 11.81
N ARG A 97 -22.19 -4.44 11.25
CA ARG A 97 -23.36 -4.95 11.98
C ARG A 97 -22.95 -6.10 12.89
N ARG A 98 -23.46 -6.12 14.13
CA ARG A 98 -23.29 -7.27 15.04
C ARG A 98 -23.95 -8.51 14.45
N GLY A 99 -23.24 -9.62 14.44
CA GLY A 99 -23.81 -10.91 14.07
C GLY A 99 -24.47 -11.55 15.27
N ALA A 100 -25.74 -11.93 15.17
CA ALA A 100 -26.37 -12.81 16.16
C ALA A 100 -25.86 -14.25 15.95
N GLY A 101 -25.02 -14.75 16.86
CA GLY A 101 -24.58 -16.15 16.83
C GLY A 101 -25.65 -17.11 17.34
N PRO A 102 -25.55 -18.42 17.04
CA PRO A 102 -26.35 -19.44 17.70
C PRO A 102 -26.19 -19.31 19.22
N GLY A 103 -27.29 -19.13 19.94
CA GLY A 103 -27.29 -18.94 21.40
C GLY A 103 -27.14 -17.50 21.90
N GLY A 104 -27.29 -16.48 21.03
CA GLY A 104 -27.29 -15.07 21.45
C GLY A 104 -25.91 -14.46 21.69
N VAL A 105 -24.83 -15.18 21.32
CA VAL A 105 -23.47 -14.64 21.37
C VAL A 105 -23.34 -13.54 20.31
N GLU A 106 -23.30 -12.27 20.75
CA GLU A 106 -23.30 -11.05 19.93
C GLU A 106 -22.08 -10.87 18.98
N TRP A 107 -21.15 -11.83 18.98
CA TRP A 107 -19.83 -11.73 18.34
C TRP A 107 -19.59 -12.72 17.19
N SER A 108 -20.65 -13.30 16.63
CA SER A 108 -20.52 -14.13 15.43
C SER A 108 -20.09 -13.29 14.21
N ALA A 109 -19.49 -13.93 13.21
CA ALA A 109 -19.12 -13.26 11.96
C ALA A 109 -20.34 -12.71 11.19
N GLY A 110 -21.56 -13.11 11.57
CA GLY A 110 -22.80 -12.83 10.85
C GLY A 110 -22.91 -13.63 9.56
N SER A 111 -24.02 -13.44 8.85
CA SER A 111 -24.24 -14.05 7.54
C SER A 111 -23.51 -13.28 6.44
N LEU A 112 -22.97 -14.02 5.48
CA LEU A 112 -22.49 -13.46 4.22
C LEU A 112 -23.69 -12.97 3.40
N ASP A 113 -23.63 -11.72 2.93
CA ASP A 113 -24.60 -11.14 2.01
C ASP A 113 -23.91 -10.69 0.72
N VAL A 114 -24.25 -11.33 -0.40
CA VAL A 114 -23.63 -11.08 -1.71
C VAL A 114 -23.98 -9.70 -2.26
N GLY A 115 -25.17 -9.17 -1.95
CA GLY A 115 -25.58 -7.83 -2.33
C GLY A 115 -24.75 -6.77 -1.59
N GLU A 116 -24.58 -6.94 -0.28
CA GLU A 116 -23.71 -6.08 0.54
C GLU A 116 -22.24 -6.18 0.10
N VAL A 117 -21.73 -7.36 -0.26
CA VAL A 117 -20.38 -7.52 -0.87
C VAL A 117 -20.29 -6.69 -2.14
N THR A 118 -21.25 -6.86 -3.05
CA THR A 118 -21.24 -6.21 -4.36
C THR A 118 -21.20 -4.69 -4.21
N VAL A 119 -22.09 -4.11 -3.39
CA VAL A 119 -22.13 -2.66 -3.20
C VAL A 119 -20.88 -2.14 -2.47
N THR A 120 -20.35 -2.89 -1.49
CA THR A 120 -19.12 -2.53 -0.78
C THR A 120 -17.93 -2.49 -1.72
N VAL A 121 -17.77 -3.51 -2.57
CA VAL A 121 -16.69 -3.59 -3.55
C VAL A 121 -16.81 -2.50 -4.62
N LEU A 122 -18.02 -2.18 -5.10
CA LEU A 122 -18.25 -1.10 -6.05
C LEU A 122 -17.93 0.28 -5.47
N LEU A 123 -18.40 0.57 -4.25
CA LEU A 123 -18.08 1.81 -3.55
C LEU A 123 -16.58 1.94 -3.26
N HIS A 124 -15.95 0.86 -2.80
CA HIS A 124 -14.51 0.81 -2.62
C HIS A 124 -13.79 1.19 -3.91
N SER A 125 -14.15 0.57 -5.04
CA SER A 125 -13.52 0.86 -6.31
C SER A 125 -13.76 2.28 -6.81
N LEU A 126 -14.92 2.88 -6.51
CA LEU A 126 -15.20 4.29 -6.84
C LEU A 126 -14.32 5.24 -6.01
N VAL A 127 -14.23 5.02 -4.70
CA VAL A 127 -13.42 5.86 -3.81
C VAL A 127 -11.94 5.71 -4.13
N TYR A 128 -11.48 4.49 -4.42
CA TYR A 128 -10.14 4.22 -4.92
C TYR A 128 -9.87 5.04 -6.20
N TYR A 129 -10.79 5.03 -7.17
CA TYR A 129 -10.67 5.83 -8.40
C TYR A 129 -10.49 7.32 -8.09
N LEU A 130 -11.27 7.86 -7.16
CA LEU A 130 -11.18 9.27 -6.77
C LEU A 130 -9.82 9.60 -6.14
N PHE A 131 -9.32 8.78 -5.21
CA PHE A 131 -7.99 8.96 -4.63
C PHE A 131 -6.89 8.84 -5.67
N HIS A 132 -6.94 7.81 -6.51
CA HIS A 132 -5.94 7.58 -7.54
C HIS A 132 -5.90 8.74 -8.56
N ALA A 133 -7.06 9.21 -9.01
CA ALA A 133 -7.16 10.39 -9.86
C ALA A 133 -6.64 11.66 -9.15
N ALA A 134 -6.94 11.84 -7.86
CA ALA A 134 -6.47 12.97 -7.08
C ALA A 134 -4.94 12.98 -6.93
N PHE A 135 -4.31 11.84 -6.67
CA PHE A 135 -2.84 11.72 -6.58
C PHE A 135 -2.15 12.17 -7.87
N HIS A 136 -2.78 11.95 -9.03
CA HIS A 136 -2.24 12.39 -10.31
C HIS A 136 -2.62 13.82 -10.72
N LYS A 137 -3.81 14.30 -10.33
CA LYS A 137 -4.38 15.56 -10.84
C LYS A 137 -4.27 16.73 -9.89
N VAL A 138 -4.22 16.50 -8.57
CA VAL A 138 -4.18 17.56 -7.56
C VAL A 138 -2.72 17.91 -7.25
N PRO A 139 -2.30 19.19 -7.41
CA PRO A 139 -0.95 19.61 -7.07
C PRO A 139 -0.58 19.24 -5.64
N GLY A 140 0.60 18.66 -5.47
CA GLY A 140 1.12 18.29 -4.15
C GLY A 140 0.61 16.98 -3.59
N LEU A 141 -0.25 16.22 -4.28
CA LEU A 141 -0.66 14.87 -3.83
C LEU A 141 0.10 13.72 -4.49
N PHE A 142 0.85 13.96 -5.57
CA PHE A 142 1.59 12.91 -6.28
C PHE A 142 2.61 12.18 -5.42
N PHE A 143 3.19 12.83 -4.40
CA PHE A 143 4.16 12.20 -3.51
C PHE A 143 3.60 10.96 -2.80
N VAL A 144 2.29 10.90 -2.58
CA VAL A 144 1.61 9.74 -1.95
C VAL A 144 1.79 8.49 -2.81
N HIS A 145 1.63 8.65 -4.13
CA HIS A 145 1.62 7.58 -5.13
C HIS A 145 2.95 7.43 -5.88
N GLN A 146 3.91 8.32 -5.62
CA GLN A 146 5.22 8.34 -6.28
C GLN A 146 6.01 7.03 -6.06
N PHE A 147 5.88 6.40 -4.89
CA PHE A 147 6.56 5.13 -4.61
C PHE A 147 6.08 4.02 -5.54
N HIS A 148 4.76 3.87 -5.70
CA HIS A 148 4.16 2.89 -6.60
C HIS A 148 4.61 3.10 -8.05
N HIS A 149 4.71 4.36 -8.49
CA HIS A 149 5.27 4.73 -9.79
C HIS A 149 6.77 4.48 -9.95
N ARG A 150 7.50 3.93 -8.97
CA ARG A 150 8.88 3.45 -9.19
C ARG A 150 8.90 2.14 -9.99
N PHE A 151 7.79 1.40 -9.97
CA PHE A 151 7.60 0.17 -10.72
C PHE A 151 6.87 0.51 -12.03
N ARG A 152 7.61 0.73 -13.12
CA ARG A 152 7.03 1.12 -14.43
C ARG A 152 7.31 0.11 -15.53
N GLY A 153 6.50 0.17 -16.58
CA GLY A 153 6.74 -0.57 -17.82
C GLY A 153 6.70 -2.08 -17.63
N ARG A 154 7.72 -2.79 -18.14
CA ARG A 154 7.82 -4.26 -18.04
C ARG A 154 8.24 -4.78 -16.66
N SER A 155 8.42 -3.88 -15.69
CA SER A 155 8.86 -4.20 -14.34
C SER A 155 7.71 -4.35 -13.34
N VAL A 156 6.46 -4.25 -13.81
CA VAL A 156 5.27 -4.50 -12.99
C VAL A 156 5.06 -6.01 -12.88
N SER A 157 5.09 -6.50 -11.65
CA SER A 157 4.75 -7.86 -11.25
C SER A 157 3.73 -7.78 -10.10
N PRO A 158 2.99 -8.85 -9.79
CA PRO A 158 2.00 -8.87 -8.71
C PRO A 158 2.52 -8.29 -7.37
N SER A 159 3.75 -8.63 -6.97
CA SER A 159 4.36 -8.10 -5.74
C SER A 159 4.65 -6.61 -5.82
N THR A 160 5.10 -6.09 -6.96
CA THR A 160 5.43 -4.67 -7.11
C THR A 160 4.19 -3.81 -7.39
N ALA A 161 3.16 -4.42 -7.96
CA ALA A 161 1.84 -3.82 -8.13
C ALA A 161 1.12 -3.59 -6.80
N LEU A 162 1.25 -4.50 -5.84
CA LEU A 162 0.70 -4.29 -4.49
C LEU A 162 1.57 -3.37 -3.62
N ALA A 163 2.81 -3.13 -4.05
CA ALA A 163 3.75 -2.32 -3.30
C ALA A 163 3.40 -0.84 -3.41
N VAL A 164 2.78 -0.34 -2.34
CA VAL A 164 2.41 1.07 -2.17
C VAL A 164 3.01 1.63 -0.89
N SER A 165 3.09 2.96 -0.80
CA SER A 165 3.54 3.60 0.45
C SER A 165 2.51 3.35 1.56
N PRO A 166 2.90 3.37 2.85
CA PRO A 166 1.96 3.27 3.96
C PRO A 166 0.82 4.31 3.90
N LEU A 167 1.12 5.53 3.46
CA LEU A 167 0.13 6.59 3.32
C LEU A 167 -0.85 6.30 2.18
N GLU A 168 -0.35 5.81 1.05
CA GLU A 168 -1.19 5.38 -0.07
C GLU A 168 -2.07 4.20 0.32
N PHE A 169 -1.53 3.23 1.07
CA PHE A 169 -2.30 2.09 1.59
C PHE A 169 -3.45 2.54 2.48
N LEU A 170 -3.20 3.45 3.43
CA LEU A 170 -4.24 4.00 4.30
C LEU A 170 -5.32 4.75 3.52
N LEU A 171 -4.94 5.62 2.58
CA LEU A 171 -5.88 6.47 1.85
C LEU A 171 -6.63 5.70 0.76
N ALA A 172 -5.92 5.03 -0.15
CA ALA A 172 -6.53 4.43 -1.32
C ALA A 172 -7.11 3.04 -1.06
N TYR A 173 -6.54 2.25 -0.14
CA TYR A 173 -6.98 0.87 0.09
C TYR A 173 -7.86 0.74 1.33
N ILE A 174 -7.47 1.30 2.46
CA ILE A 174 -8.25 1.14 3.70
C ILE A 174 -9.43 2.10 3.73
N THR A 175 -9.19 3.40 3.56
CA THR A 175 -10.25 4.43 3.64
C THR A 175 -11.31 4.24 2.56
N ALA A 176 -10.96 3.63 1.42
CA ALA A 176 -11.91 3.35 0.35
C ALA A 176 -13.05 2.41 0.78
N PHE A 177 -12.87 1.55 1.79
CA PHE A 177 -13.98 0.75 2.34
C PHE A 177 -14.96 1.59 3.18
N GLY A 178 -14.54 2.77 3.65
CA GLY A 178 -15.27 3.60 4.59
C GLY A 178 -16.74 3.83 4.21
N PRO A 179 -17.06 4.34 3.01
CA PRO A 179 -18.45 4.57 2.61
C PRO A 179 -19.31 3.31 2.60
N GLY A 180 -18.78 2.17 2.14
CA GLY A 180 -19.50 0.89 2.18
C GLY A 180 -19.80 0.46 3.61
N MET A 181 -18.81 0.58 4.50
CA MET A 181 -18.94 0.23 5.91
C MET A 181 -19.94 1.13 6.66
N VAL A 182 -19.86 2.45 6.47
CA VAL A 182 -20.73 3.41 7.18
C VAL A 182 -22.17 3.33 6.70
N LEU A 183 -22.40 3.17 5.40
CA LEU A 183 -23.74 3.17 4.81
C LEU A 183 -24.47 1.84 5.00
N PHE A 184 -23.78 0.71 4.81
CA PHE A 184 -24.42 -0.62 4.79
C PHE A 184 -24.13 -1.45 6.04
N LYS A 185 -23.09 -1.10 6.81
CA LYS A 185 -22.67 -1.82 8.02
C LYS A 185 -22.60 -3.34 7.77
N PRO A 186 -21.74 -3.78 6.84
CA PRO A 186 -21.67 -5.18 6.46
C PRO A 186 -21.40 -6.05 7.68
N SER A 187 -21.85 -7.30 7.65
CA SER A 187 -21.38 -8.30 8.62
C SER A 187 -19.86 -8.50 8.46
N ARG A 188 -19.21 -9.11 9.45
CA ARG A 188 -17.79 -9.45 9.35
C ARG A 188 -17.51 -10.41 8.20
N ALA A 189 -18.36 -11.40 7.99
CA ALA A 189 -18.27 -12.32 6.86
C ALA A 189 -18.36 -11.59 5.51
N THR A 190 -19.30 -10.65 5.38
CA THR A 190 -19.43 -9.78 4.20
C THR A 190 -18.20 -8.89 3.99
N LEU A 191 -17.67 -8.28 5.04
CA LEU A 191 -16.46 -7.44 4.96
C LEU A 191 -15.24 -8.27 4.52
N GLN A 192 -15.03 -9.45 5.12
CA GLN A 192 -13.96 -10.37 4.73
C GLN A 192 -14.08 -10.79 3.27
N ALA A 193 -15.27 -11.18 2.82
CA ALA A 193 -15.52 -11.52 1.42
C ALA A 193 -15.23 -10.34 0.48
N SER A 194 -15.62 -9.12 0.86
CA SER A 194 -15.34 -7.90 0.10
C SER A 194 -13.83 -7.63 -0.01
N LEU A 195 -13.08 -7.81 1.08
CA LEU A 195 -11.62 -7.69 1.10
C LEU A 195 -10.96 -8.71 0.16
N VAL A 196 -11.39 -9.97 0.19
CA VAL A 196 -10.87 -11.02 -0.72
C VAL A 196 -11.13 -10.64 -2.19
N VAL A 197 -12.35 -10.20 -2.51
CA VAL A 197 -12.72 -9.82 -3.89
C VAL A 197 -11.89 -8.63 -4.37
N VAL A 198 -11.80 -7.55 -3.57
CA VAL A 198 -10.97 -6.37 -3.91
C VAL A 198 -9.52 -6.75 -4.13
N MET A 199 -8.95 -7.54 -3.22
CA MET A 199 -7.56 -8.01 -3.31
C MET A 199 -7.32 -8.85 -4.56
N GLY A 200 -8.19 -9.82 -4.83
CA GLY A 200 -8.08 -10.71 -5.99
C GLY A 200 -8.18 -9.95 -7.30
N LEU A 201 -9.15 -9.03 -7.42
CA LEU A 201 -9.29 -8.21 -8.60
C LEU A 201 -8.13 -7.21 -8.77
N ASN A 202 -7.60 -6.66 -7.66
CA ASN A 202 -6.42 -5.79 -7.70
C ASN A 202 -5.15 -6.53 -8.14
N LEU A 203 -5.00 -7.80 -7.77
CA LEU A 203 -3.94 -8.66 -8.30
C LEU A 203 -4.15 -8.97 -9.79
N LEU A 204 -5.39 -9.30 -10.18
CA LEU A 204 -5.71 -9.71 -11.55
C LEU A 204 -5.46 -8.61 -12.59
N MET A 205 -5.84 -7.36 -12.29
CA MET A 205 -5.56 -6.21 -13.15
C MET A 205 -4.06 -5.90 -13.29
N HIS A 206 -3.23 -6.47 -12.42
CA HIS A 206 -1.77 -6.34 -12.45
C HIS A 206 -1.07 -7.65 -12.85
N PHE A 207 -1.79 -8.62 -13.39
CA PHE A 207 -1.25 -9.94 -13.71
C PHE A 207 -0.87 -10.05 -15.20
N PRO A 208 0.41 -9.86 -15.60
CA PRO A 208 0.79 -9.74 -17.00
C PRO A 208 0.38 -10.91 -17.92
N PRO A 209 0.38 -12.19 -17.46
CA PRO A 209 -0.08 -13.32 -18.28
C PRO A 209 -1.50 -13.20 -18.85
N VAL A 210 -2.37 -12.38 -18.25
CA VAL A 210 -3.74 -12.16 -18.76
C VAL A 210 -3.90 -10.81 -19.48
N GLU A 211 -2.82 -10.07 -19.75
CA GLU A 211 -2.85 -8.77 -20.42
C GLU A 211 -3.61 -8.87 -21.75
N ASP A 212 -3.26 -9.81 -22.62
CA ASP A 212 -3.86 -9.93 -23.95
C ASP A 212 -5.32 -10.38 -23.89
N ALA A 213 -5.64 -11.36 -23.04
CA ALA A 213 -7.00 -11.85 -22.85
C ALA A 213 -7.93 -10.76 -22.30
N SER A 214 -7.44 -9.90 -21.40
CA SER A 214 -8.23 -8.83 -20.81
C SER A 214 -8.73 -7.77 -21.81
N ARG A 215 -8.16 -7.71 -23.02
CA ARG A 215 -8.64 -6.80 -24.09
C ARG A 215 -10.02 -7.18 -24.63
N TRP A 216 -10.47 -8.40 -24.36
CA TRP A 216 -11.79 -8.89 -24.73
C TRP A 216 -12.88 -8.51 -23.72
N LEU A 217 -12.50 -7.97 -22.56
CA LEU A 217 -13.47 -7.53 -21.56
C LEU A 217 -14.29 -6.34 -22.09
N PRO A 218 -15.58 -6.27 -21.74
CA PRO A 218 -16.39 -5.09 -22.02
C PRO A 218 -15.72 -3.82 -21.46
N ARG A 219 -15.73 -2.72 -22.22
CA ARG A 219 -15.08 -1.45 -21.83
C ARG A 219 -15.60 -0.83 -20.53
N ILE A 220 -16.76 -1.29 -20.04
CA ILE A 220 -17.32 -0.89 -18.75
C ILE A 220 -16.56 -1.50 -17.57
N LEU A 221 -15.78 -2.55 -17.78
CA LEU A 221 -14.93 -3.20 -16.78
C LEU A 221 -13.47 -2.77 -16.97
N VAL A 222 -12.69 -2.83 -15.89
CA VAL A 222 -11.24 -2.62 -15.98
C VAL A 222 -10.55 -3.92 -16.36
N GLY A 223 -9.82 -3.88 -17.48
CA GLY A 223 -8.95 -4.97 -17.89
C GLY A 223 -7.50 -4.76 -17.48
N THR A 224 -6.74 -5.84 -17.37
CA THR A 224 -5.30 -5.86 -17.11
C THR A 224 -4.52 -5.02 -18.15
N ALA A 225 -4.87 -5.10 -19.43
CA ALA A 225 -4.26 -4.29 -20.49
C ALA A 225 -4.43 -2.80 -20.24
N ASP A 226 -5.61 -2.39 -19.79
CA ASP A 226 -5.90 -1.00 -19.50
C ASP A 226 -5.09 -0.50 -18.31
N HIS A 227 -5.02 -1.28 -17.24
CA HIS A 227 -4.28 -0.87 -16.06
C HIS A 227 -2.76 -0.94 -16.25
N LEU A 228 -2.21 -1.97 -16.90
CA LEU A 228 -0.79 -2.01 -17.24
C LEU A 228 -0.41 -0.90 -18.24
N SER A 229 -1.33 -0.46 -19.10
CA SER A 229 -1.08 0.71 -19.97
C SER A 229 -0.90 2.01 -19.17
N HIS A 230 -1.60 2.18 -18.04
CA HIS A 230 -1.40 3.30 -17.14
C HIS A 230 0.01 3.30 -16.54
N HIS A 231 0.50 2.13 -16.09
CA HIS A 231 1.86 1.99 -15.58
C HIS A 231 2.96 2.26 -16.62
N LYS A 232 2.63 2.08 -17.90
CA LYS A 232 3.50 2.44 -19.03
C LYS A 232 3.41 3.95 -19.33
N HIS A 233 2.20 4.53 -19.28
CA HIS A 233 1.91 5.92 -19.62
C HIS A 233 1.01 6.57 -18.55
N PRO A 234 1.59 7.04 -17.43
CA PRO A 234 0.81 7.60 -16.33
C PRO A 234 0.00 8.84 -16.75
N GLY A 235 -1.23 8.96 -16.25
CA GLY A 235 -2.04 10.18 -16.38
C GLY A 235 -3.30 10.09 -17.26
N HIS A 236 -3.58 8.93 -17.87
CA HIS A 236 -4.74 8.76 -18.78
C HIS A 236 -5.89 7.91 -18.25
N LYS A 237 -5.60 6.91 -17.41
CA LYS A 237 -6.60 6.02 -16.80
C LYS A 237 -6.34 5.93 -15.31
N PHE A 238 -7.36 5.98 -14.46
CA PHE A 238 -7.24 5.90 -13.00
C PHE A 238 -8.11 4.80 -12.39
N SER A 239 -8.94 4.15 -13.21
CA SER A 239 -9.86 3.10 -12.75
C SER A 239 -9.10 1.91 -12.17
N GLY A 240 -9.65 1.41 -11.06
CA GLY A 240 -9.12 0.30 -10.28
C GLY A 240 -9.61 -1.06 -10.79
N HIS A 241 -10.20 -1.85 -9.90
CA HIS A 241 -10.37 -3.30 -10.07
C HIS A 241 -11.80 -3.75 -10.45
N THR A 242 -12.76 -2.84 -10.66
CA THR A 242 -14.14 -3.21 -11.03
C THR A 242 -14.62 -2.55 -12.32
N LEU A 243 -15.20 -1.36 -12.22
CA LEU A 243 -15.78 -0.58 -13.29
C LEU A 243 -14.76 0.42 -13.83
N SER A 244 -14.82 0.65 -15.14
CA SER A 244 -14.05 1.69 -15.82
C SER A 244 -14.72 3.06 -15.60
N TYR A 245 -14.46 3.68 -14.45
CA TYR A 245 -14.90 5.04 -14.15
C TYR A 245 -14.35 6.07 -15.15
N ASP A 246 -13.20 5.80 -15.76
CA ASP A 246 -12.67 6.61 -16.86
C ASP A 246 -13.59 6.57 -18.09
N TYR A 247 -14.16 5.40 -18.42
CA TYR A 247 -15.13 5.25 -19.51
C TYR A 247 -16.41 6.03 -19.21
N PHE A 248 -16.95 5.91 -17.99
CA PHE A 248 -18.13 6.68 -17.59
C PHE A 248 -17.87 8.19 -17.61
N ALA A 249 -16.73 8.63 -17.08
CA ALA A 249 -16.35 10.04 -17.07
C ALA A 249 -16.16 10.61 -18.49
N GLU A 250 -15.68 9.80 -19.43
CA GLU A 250 -15.61 10.18 -20.85
C GLU A 250 -16.99 10.30 -21.48
N ARG A 251 -17.85 9.29 -21.31
CA ARG A 251 -19.19 9.24 -21.90
C ARG A 251 -20.11 10.33 -21.38
N LEU A 252 -20.02 10.63 -20.10
CA LEU A 252 -20.81 11.68 -19.45
C LEU A 252 -20.18 13.07 -19.59
N GLN A 253 -19.09 13.20 -20.36
CA GLN A 253 -18.35 14.46 -20.56
C GLN A 253 -17.86 15.12 -19.26
N LEU A 254 -17.75 14.35 -18.17
CA LEU A 254 -17.33 14.81 -16.85
C LEU A 254 -15.84 15.16 -16.80
N ARG A 255 -15.07 14.86 -17.86
CA ARG A 255 -13.66 15.26 -17.97
C ARG A 255 -13.46 16.78 -17.85
N ALA A 256 -14.46 17.59 -18.18
CA ALA A 256 -14.42 19.04 -17.99
C ALA A 256 -14.43 19.45 -16.51
N LEU A 257 -15.00 18.62 -15.63
CA LEU A 257 -15.12 18.87 -14.19
C LEU A 257 -13.89 18.42 -13.41
N LEU A 258 -13.07 17.54 -13.98
CA LEU A 258 -11.85 17.05 -13.34
C LEU A 258 -10.66 17.95 -13.72
N PRO A 259 -9.75 18.27 -12.76
CA PRO A 259 -8.55 19.03 -13.07
C PRO A 259 -7.73 18.35 -14.17
N ARG A 260 -7.28 19.10 -15.17
CA ARG A 260 -6.46 18.55 -16.24
C ARG A 260 -5.12 18.04 -15.67
N PRO A 261 -4.70 16.80 -16.00
CA PRO A 261 -3.38 16.33 -15.60
C PRO A 261 -2.33 17.26 -16.22
N ARG A 262 -1.47 17.84 -15.39
CA ARG A 262 -0.30 18.58 -15.89
C ARG A 262 0.71 17.56 -16.43
N PRO A 263 1.44 17.87 -17.51
CA PRO A 263 2.62 17.09 -17.84
C PRO A 263 3.50 17.07 -16.59
N LEU A 264 3.78 15.88 -16.05
CA LEU A 264 4.72 15.69 -14.96
C LEU A 264 5.99 16.41 -15.39
N CYS A 265 6.30 17.50 -14.69
CA CYS A 265 7.42 18.39 -14.95
C CYS A 265 8.66 17.57 -15.36
N ALA A 266 9.05 17.68 -16.62
CA ALA A 266 10.36 17.25 -17.13
C ALA A 266 11.49 18.15 -16.60
N THR A 267 11.31 18.77 -15.43
CA THR A 267 12.32 19.55 -14.70
C THR A 267 12.98 18.69 -13.63
N VAL A 268 13.49 17.53 -14.01
CA VAL A 268 14.83 17.18 -13.51
C VAL A 268 15.77 17.90 -14.47
N ALA A 269 16.13 19.13 -14.12
CA ALA A 269 17.21 19.84 -14.79
C ALA A 269 18.42 18.89 -14.81
N GLN A 270 18.78 18.41 -15.99
CA GLN A 270 20.07 17.77 -16.17
C GLN A 270 21.11 18.77 -15.66
N PRO A 271 22.05 18.35 -14.79
CA PRO A 271 23.20 19.18 -14.48
C PRO A 271 23.85 19.50 -15.83
N ARG A 272 23.99 20.79 -16.16
CA ARG A 272 24.81 21.22 -17.29
C ARG A 272 26.21 20.65 -17.07
N ALA A 273 26.51 19.53 -17.72
CA ALA A 273 27.87 19.11 -17.95
C ALA A 273 28.44 20.11 -18.97
N GLY A 274 29.27 21.03 -18.51
CA GLY A 274 29.86 22.00 -19.42
C GLY A 274 30.63 23.12 -18.74
N ALA A 275 31.84 22.80 -18.26
CA ALA A 275 32.98 23.68 -18.40
C ALA A 275 34.26 22.83 -18.42
N GLY A 276 34.84 22.65 -19.61
CA GLY A 276 36.21 22.19 -19.78
C GLY A 276 36.39 20.88 -20.54
N ALA A 277 36.32 20.93 -21.88
CA ALA A 277 37.21 20.15 -22.72
C ALA A 277 37.24 20.73 -24.14
N CYS A 278 38.46 21.05 -24.55
CA CYS A 278 38.87 21.57 -25.83
C CYS A 278 38.82 20.48 -26.92
N GLN A 279 38.60 20.90 -28.18
CA GLN A 279 39.19 20.33 -29.40
C GLN A 279 38.75 18.92 -29.89
N MET A 280 38.05 18.83 -31.02
CA MET A 280 38.60 18.70 -32.39
C MET A 280 37.52 18.25 -33.40
N ARG A 281 37.68 18.73 -34.64
CA ARG A 281 36.91 18.41 -35.86
C ARG A 281 36.97 16.91 -36.23
N GLY A 282 35.90 16.41 -36.84
CA GLY A 282 35.91 15.19 -37.66
C GLY A 282 34.53 14.94 -38.30
N GLU A 283 34.51 14.86 -39.64
CA GLU A 283 33.32 14.73 -40.50
C GLU A 283 32.81 13.26 -40.61
N GLY A 284 31.48 13.08 -40.49
CA GLY A 284 30.60 12.04 -41.12
C GLY A 284 30.81 10.53 -40.85
N PRO A 285 29.90 9.63 -41.31
CA PRO A 285 28.45 9.75 -41.52
C PRO A 285 27.60 8.59 -40.89
N ARG A 286 26.26 8.80 -40.83
CA ARG A 286 25.14 7.83 -40.69
C ARG A 286 25.23 6.71 -39.63
N ARG A 287 24.30 6.72 -38.65
CA ARG A 287 23.60 5.50 -38.17
C ARG A 287 22.33 5.77 -37.35
N SER A 288 21.26 5.09 -37.78
CA SER A 288 20.28 4.31 -36.99
C SER A 288 19.63 4.94 -35.75
N LEU A 289 18.32 5.18 -35.86
CA LEU A 289 17.37 5.34 -34.76
C LEU A 289 17.28 4.04 -33.94
N ASN A 290 17.94 4.01 -32.78
CA ASN A 290 17.56 3.16 -31.66
C ASN A 290 17.71 3.99 -30.39
N GLY A 291 16.57 4.26 -29.73
CA GLY A 291 16.47 5.09 -28.54
C GLY A 291 16.87 4.31 -27.30
N ASP A 292 18.14 4.41 -26.91
CA ASP A 292 18.62 4.02 -25.59
C ASP A 292 18.36 5.17 -24.61
N TYR A 293 17.41 4.97 -23.69
CA TYR A 293 17.23 5.85 -22.55
C TYR A 293 18.32 5.56 -21.51
N ILE A 294 19.33 6.42 -21.47
CA ILE A 294 20.37 6.44 -20.43
C ILE A 294 19.74 6.77 -19.07
N VAL A 295 19.73 5.80 -18.17
CA VAL A 295 19.45 5.99 -16.74
C VAL A 295 20.73 6.48 -16.05
N SER A 296 20.93 7.79 -16.03
CA SER A 296 21.96 8.42 -15.19
C SER A 296 21.30 9.46 -14.28
N GLY A 297 21.02 9.09 -13.03
CA GLY A 297 20.44 10.03 -12.06
C GLY A 297 19.81 9.44 -10.79
N LEU A 298 20.22 8.27 -10.31
CA LEU A 298 19.81 7.77 -8.99
C LEU A 298 20.83 8.22 -7.93
N ARG A 299 20.71 9.48 -7.46
CA ARG A 299 21.30 9.87 -6.17
C ARG A 299 20.24 9.75 -5.08
N ARG A 300 20.50 8.79 -4.18
CA ARG A 300 20.06 8.64 -2.77
C ARG A 300 18.71 9.30 -2.43
N GLY A 301 17.65 8.49 -2.47
CA GLY A 301 16.44 8.75 -1.69
C GLY A 301 16.73 8.71 -0.18
N PRO A 302 15.78 9.17 0.65
CA PRO A 302 15.97 9.26 2.09
C PRO A 302 16.33 7.90 2.70
N VAL A 303 17.44 7.89 3.44
CA VAL A 303 17.93 6.73 4.19
C VAL A 303 16.97 6.52 5.37
N TRP A 304 16.18 5.45 5.33
CA TRP A 304 15.49 4.94 6.51
C TRP A 304 16.53 4.58 7.58
N PRO A 305 16.32 4.93 8.86
CA PRO A 305 17.31 4.66 9.90
C PRO A 305 17.52 3.15 10.06
N ARG A 306 18.75 2.70 9.83
CA ARG A 306 19.24 1.37 10.19
C ARG A 306 19.45 1.33 11.71
N THR A 307 18.39 1.11 12.49
CA THR A 307 18.53 0.72 13.89
C THR A 307 18.38 -0.79 14.01
N ALA A 308 19.48 -1.52 13.74
CA ALA A 308 19.69 -2.89 14.21
C ALA A 308 21.13 -3.32 13.94
N ARG A 309 22.03 -3.04 14.89
CA ARG A 309 23.21 -3.86 15.25
C ARG A 309 24.07 -3.10 16.26
N HIS A 310 23.98 -3.51 17.52
CA HIS A 310 25.09 -3.72 18.48
C HIS A 310 24.56 -3.62 19.91
N VAL A 311 23.96 -4.72 20.40
CA VAL A 311 24.00 -5.04 21.83
C VAL A 311 24.92 -6.25 21.95
N LYS A 312 26.22 -5.99 22.15
CA LYS A 312 27.13 -6.99 22.69
C LYS A 312 26.93 -6.94 24.21
N LEU A 313 26.32 -7.99 24.77
CA LEU A 313 26.38 -8.26 26.19
C LEU A 313 27.86 -8.40 26.59
N GLY A 314 28.36 -7.42 27.33
CA GLY A 314 29.62 -7.49 28.06
C GLY A 314 29.32 -7.59 29.55
N LEU A 315 29.16 -8.81 30.05
CA LEU A 315 29.24 -9.12 31.47
C LEU A 315 30.66 -8.79 31.95
N ARG A 316 30.81 -7.69 32.70
CA ARG A 316 31.94 -7.49 33.60
C ARG A 316 31.39 -7.19 34.98
N MET A 317 31.59 -8.16 35.87
CA MET A 317 31.41 -8.03 37.31
C MET A 317 32.23 -6.83 37.82
N MET A 318 31.54 -5.83 38.38
CA MET A 318 32.15 -4.86 39.28
C MET A 318 31.92 -5.34 40.71
N LYS A 319 33.03 -5.53 41.43
CA LYS A 319 33.07 -5.71 42.88
C LYS A 319 32.43 -4.48 43.58
N PRO A 320 31.72 -4.67 44.70
CA PRO A 320 31.31 -3.55 45.54
C PRO A 320 32.53 -2.97 46.27
N PRO A 321 32.57 -1.65 46.53
CA PRO A 321 33.53 -1.08 47.46
C PRO A 321 33.06 -1.29 48.91
N ASP A 322 33.96 -1.86 49.71
CA ASP A 322 33.91 -1.89 51.17
C ASP A 322 33.94 -0.45 51.72
N CYS A 323 32.99 -0.12 52.59
CA CYS A 323 33.12 0.97 53.55
C CYS A 323 32.51 0.52 54.89
N SER A 324 33.40 0.26 55.84
CA SER A 324 33.18 -0.11 57.24
C SER A 324 32.51 1.01 58.06
N PRO A 325 32.06 0.74 59.30
CA PRO A 325 31.03 1.50 59.98
C PRO A 325 31.60 2.67 60.80
N VAL A 326 30.83 3.76 60.88
CA VAL A 326 31.00 4.79 61.92
C VAL A 326 29.87 4.64 62.94
N SER A 327 30.27 4.58 64.19
CA SER A 327 29.46 4.33 65.37
C SER A 327 28.98 5.63 66.02
N VAL A 328 27.76 5.55 66.60
CA VAL A 328 27.29 6.17 67.85
C VAL A 328 27.15 7.71 67.91
N ARG A 329 25.91 8.19 68.10
CA ARG A 329 25.47 8.83 69.36
C ARG A 329 23.95 8.93 69.49
N GLN A 330 23.48 8.52 70.67
CA GLN A 330 22.17 8.78 71.24
C GLN A 330 21.92 10.27 71.44
N ALA A 331 20.66 10.69 71.31
CA ALA A 331 20.06 11.67 72.21
C ALA A 331 18.53 11.52 72.20
N ASN A 332 18.00 11.32 73.39
CA ASN A 332 16.59 11.33 73.76
C ASN A 332 15.90 12.64 73.37
N LEU A 333 14.56 12.64 73.27
CA LEU A 333 13.68 13.49 74.07
C LEU A 333 12.19 13.18 73.83
N ALA A 334 11.53 12.91 74.96
CA ALA A 334 10.10 13.04 75.32
C ALA A 334 9.04 12.40 74.40
#